data_AF-A0A9P6C9Y0-F1
#
_entry.id   AF-A0A9P6C9Y0-F1
#
_cell.length_a   1.000
_cell.length_b   1.000
_cell.length_c   1.000
_cell.angle_alpha   90.00
_cell.angle_beta   90.00
_cell.angle_gamma   90.00
#
_symmetry.space_group_name_H-M   'P 1'
#
loop_
_entity.id
_entity.type
_entity.pdbx_description
1 polymer ?
#
loop_
_entity_poly.entity_id
_entity_poly.type
_entity_poly.pdbx_seq_one_letter_code
_entity_poly.pdbx_strand_id
1 'polypeptide(L)'
;MKFFTVATAALVVFAGMVAAEETEAAQVVKRACTTAPKGCVCNKVQGQFCGIASPCVVGHVYECNGSTGAACDYGPRDSCKKCNKLVC
;
A
#
# COMPACT_ATOMS: atom_id res chain seq x y z
N MET A 1 20.72 -65.75 -13.03
CA MET A 1 20.02 -64.67 -12.29
C MET A 1 20.58 -64.59 -10.87
N LYS A 2 21.31 -63.53 -10.54
CA LYS A 2 21.31 -62.83 -9.24
C LYS A 2 22.30 -61.67 -9.34
N PHE A 3 21.75 -60.50 -9.14
CA PHE A 3 22.30 -59.18 -9.39
C PHE A 3 22.67 -58.50 -8.07
N PHE A 4 23.42 -57.40 -8.21
CA PHE A 4 23.67 -56.31 -7.24
C PHE A 4 24.71 -56.68 -6.17
N THR A 5 25.72 -55.87 -5.86
CA THR A 5 25.72 -54.45 -5.45
C THR A 5 27.22 -54.03 -5.47
N VAL A 6 27.64 -52.84 -5.90
CA VAL A 6 27.95 -51.68 -5.06
C VAL A 6 28.23 -50.52 -6.03
N ALA A 7 27.35 -49.53 -6.07
CA ALA A 7 27.60 -48.26 -6.75
C ALA A 7 27.85 -47.20 -5.68
N THR A 8 29.05 -46.65 -5.74
CA THR A 8 29.65 -45.69 -4.84
C THR A 8 28.93 -44.35 -4.85
N ALA A 9 28.91 -43.74 -3.67
CA ALA A 9 28.31 -42.46 -3.33
C ALA A 9 28.81 -41.30 -4.20
N ALA A 10 27.88 -40.42 -4.59
CA ALA A 10 28.16 -39.03 -4.92
C ALA A 10 26.95 -38.18 -4.48
N LEU A 11 26.94 -37.82 -3.20
CA LEU A 11 26.03 -36.83 -2.62
C LEU A 11 26.54 -35.44 -3.05
N VAL A 12 25.96 -34.89 -4.11
CA VAL A 12 26.23 -33.51 -4.54
C VAL A 12 25.31 -32.59 -3.74
N VAL A 13 25.85 -31.98 -2.69
CA VAL A 13 25.18 -30.97 -1.89
C VAL A 13 25.13 -29.68 -2.70
N PHE A 14 24.00 -29.42 -3.37
CA PHE A 14 23.72 -28.11 -3.95
C PHE A 14 23.28 -27.16 -2.82
N ALA A 15 24.25 -26.44 -2.27
CA ALA A 15 24.02 -25.26 -1.45
C ALA A 15 23.58 -24.08 -2.34
N GLY A 16 22.31 -24.06 -2.72
CA GLY A 16 21.68 -22.90 -3.35
C GLY A 16 21.46 -21.80 -2.31
N MET A 17 22.27 -20.75 -2.36
CA MET A 17 22.04 -19.52 -1.59
C MET A 17 20.73 -18.90 -2.05
N VAL A 18 19.70 -18.97 -1.20
CA VAL A 18 18.49 -18.18 -1.36
C VAL A 18 18.84 -16.75 -0.96
N ALA A 19 19.02 -15.89 -1.96
CA ALA A 19 18.98 -14.45 -1.75
C ALA A 19 17.56 -14.11 -1.30
N ALA A 20 17.35 -14.01 0.01
CA ALA A 20 16.21 -13.33 0.57
C ALA A 20 16.39 -11.84 0.25
N GLU A 21 15.83 -11.40 -0.89
CA GLU A 21 15.45 -10.00 -1.02
C GLU A 21 14.38 -9.75 0.04
N GLU A 22 14.81 -9.18 1.15
CA GLU A 22 13.96 -8.57 2.16
C GLU A 22 13.25 -7.41 1.48
N THR A 23 12.15 -7.73 0.78
CA THR A 23 11.17 -6.72 0.42
C THR A 23 10.66 -6.23 1.76
N GLU A 24 11.17 -5.08 2.21
CA GLU A 24 10.56 -4.32 3.30
C GLU A 24 9.09 -4.19 2.94
N ALA A 25 8.28 -5.10 3.49
CA ALA A 25 6.86 -5.09 3.39
C ALA A 25 6.48 -3.79 4.10
N ALA A 26 6.32 -2.73 3.32
CA ALA A 26 5.93 -1.42 3.78
C ALA A 26 4.76 -1.64 4.72
N GLN A 27 5.03 -1.54 6.03
CA GLN A 27 4.03 -1.88 7.01
C GLN A 27 2.88 -0.92 6.75
N VAL A 28 1.75 -1.48 6.33
CA VAL A 28 0.51 -0.74 6.14
C VAL A 28 0.03 -0.40 7.54
N VAL A 29 0.66 0.60 8.14
CA VAL A 29 0.22 1.18 9.41
C VAL A 29 -1.17 1.70 9.12
N LYS A 30 -2.16 1.09 9.77
CA LYS A 30 -3.55 1.52 9.72
C LYS A 30 -3.60 2.92 10.37
N ARG A 31 -3.28 3.95 9.60
CA ARG A 31 -3.36 5.34 10.05
C ARG A 31 -4.83 5.65 10.22
N ALA A 32 -5.25 5.85 11.46
CA ALA A 32 -6.52 6.52 11.72
C ALA A 32 -6.49 7.85 10.98
N CYS A 33 -7.49 8.12 10.15
CA CYS A 33 -7.61 9.41 9.49
C CYS A 33 -7.89 10.49 10.53
N THR A 34 -7.41 11.70 10.24
CA THR A 34 -7.65 12.88 11.07
C THR A 34 -8.88 13.64 10.56
N THR A 35 -9.48 14.47 11.40
CA THR A 35 -10.59 15.33 10.96
C THR A 35 -10.09 16.27 9.86
N ALA A 36 -10.78 16.29 8.71
CA ALA A 36 -10.45 17.20 7.64
C ALA A 36 -10.63 18.68 8.08
N PRO A 37 -9.96 19.63 7.42
CA PRO A 37 -10.16 21.05 7.69
C PRO A 37 -11.64 21.44 7.61
N LYS A 38 -12.05 22.45 8.39
CA LYS A 38 -13.43 22.95 8.38
C LYS A 38 -13.84 23.36 6.96
N GLY A 39 -14.96 22.82 6.50
CA GLY A 39 -15.49 23.06 5.16
C GLY A 39 -15.00 22.08 4.08
N CYS A 40 -14.00 21.23 4.36
CA CYS A 40 -13.60 20.16 3.45
C CYS A 40 -14.66 19.07 3.47
N VAL A 41 -15.64 19.22 2.58
CA VAL A 41 -16.78 18.31 2.39
C VAL A 41 -16.65 17.60 1.05
N CYS A 42 -17.28 16.43 0.96
CA CYS A 42 -17.30 15.62 -0.25
C CYS A 42 -18.72 15.48 -0.81
N ASN A 43 -18.83 14.89 -2.00
CA ASN A 43 -20.08 14.68 -2.73
C ASN A 43 -21.03 13.61 -2.15
N LYS A 44 -20.81 13.17 -0.90
CA LYS A 44 -21.55 12.08 -0.25
C LYS A 44 -21.48 10.73 -1.01
N VAL A 45 -20.46 10.53 -1.83
CA VAL A 45 -20.16 9.23 -2.42
C VAL A 45 -19.00 8.62 -1.65
N GLN A 46 -19.22 7.45 -1.07
CA GLN A 46 -18.18 6.74 -0.32
C GLN A 46 -16.95 6.49 -1.21
N GLY A 47 -15.76 6.82 -0.69
CA GLY A 47 -14.50 6.55 -1.38
C GLY A 47 -13.43 7.61 -1.14
N GLN A 48 -12.26 7.38 -1.73
CA GLN A 48 -11.10 8.27 -1.56
C GLN A 48 -11.02 9.33 -2.65
N PHE A 49 -10.47 10.49 -2.30
CA PHE A 49 -10.17 11.56 -3.25
C PHE A 49 -8.91 12.33 -2.83
N CYS A 50 -8.29 13.02 -3.80
CA CYS A 50 -7.21 13.96 -3.51
C CYS A 50 -7.76 15.34 -3.19
N GLY A 51 -7.20 16.02 -2.20
CA GLY A 51 -7.46 17.45 -2.00
C GLY A 51 -6.89 18.24 -3.16
N ILE A 52 -7.76 18.98 -3.87
CA ILE A 52 -7.41 19.77 -5.06
C ILE A 52 -7.39 21.28 -4.79
N ALA A 53 -8.08 21.75 -3.75
CA ALA A 53 -8.15 23.17 -3.39
C ALA A 53 -8.72 23.36 -1.97
N SER A 54 -8.52 24.58 -1.43
CA SER A 54 -9.15 25.04 -0.19
C SER A 54 -10.66 24.78 -0.22
N PRO A 55 -11.25 24.27 0.87
CA PRO A 55 -10.67 24.09 2.21
C PRO A 55 -9.86 22.81 2.44
N CYS A 56 -9.78 21.90 1.46
CA CYS A 56 -8.96 20.70 1.57
C CYS A 56 -7.48 21.03 1.28
N VAL A 57 -6.56 20.46 2.04
CA VAL A 57 -5.12 20.59 1.81
C VAL A 57 -4.75 19.91 0.49
N VAL A 58 -4.07 20.65 -0.39
CA VAL A 58 -3.62 20.14 -1.69
C VAL A 58 -2.57 19.05 -1.51
N GLY A 59 -2.71 17.95 -2.25
CA GLY A 59 -1.78 16.82 -2.18
C GLY A 59 -2.01 15.85 -1.01
N HIS A 60 -3.06 16.07 -0.21
CA HIS A 60 -3.55 15.11 0.78
C HIS A 60 -4.60 14.16 0.19
N VAL A 61 -4.77 12.99 0.80
CA VAL A 61 -5.85 12.03 0.51
C VAL A 61 -6.90 12.12 1.58
N TYR A 62 -8.16 12.06 1.15
CA TYR A 62 -9.31 12.08 2.03
C TYR A 62 -10.20 10.87 1.76
N GLU A 63 -10.82 10.32 2.79
CA GLU A 63 -11.98 9.43 2.68
C GLU A 63 -13.27 10.24 2.80
N CYS A 64 -14.17 10.10 1.84
CA CYS A 64 -15.51 10.64 1.93
C CYS A 64 -16.42 9.67 2.68
N ASN A 65 -17.07 10.13 3.74
CA ASN A 65 -18.18 9.41 4.36
C ASN A 65 -19.45 9.65 3.53
N GLY A 66 -19.95 8.61 2.87
CA GLY A 66 -21.11 8.71 1.96
C GLY A 66 -22.41 9.11 2.66
N SER A 67 -22.56 8.83 3.96
CA SER A 67 -23.78 9.15 4.71
C SER A 67 -23.83 10.62 5.15
N THR A 68 -22.68 11.18 5.54
CA THR A 68 -22.61 12.53 6.15
C THR A 68 -22.08 13.59 5.20
N GLY A 69 -21.25 13.21 4.21
CA GLY A 69 -20.50 14.15 3.38
C GLY A 69 -19.26 14.73 4.06
N ALA A 70 -18.94 14.26 5.27
CA ALA A 70 -17.71 14.61 5.96
C ALA A 70 -16.51 13.90 5.31
N ALA A 71 -15.39 14.61 5.21
CA ALA A 71 -14.13 14.06 4.77
C ALA A 71 -13.23 13.73 5.96
N CYS A 72 -12.45 12.66 5.84
CA CYS A 72 -11.43 12.27 6.80
C CYS A 72 -10.05 12.31 6.13
N ASP A 73 -9.11 13.07 6.67
CA ASP A 73 -7.79 13.30 6.09
C ASP A 73 -6.79 12.20 6.47
N TYR A 74 -6.34 11.41 5.49
CA TYR A 74 -5.27 10.41 5.64
C TYR A 74 -3.86 11.02 5.57
N GLY A 75 -3.76 12.30 5.23
CA GLY A 75 -2.52 13.04 5.11
C GLY A 75 -1.97 13.07 3.68
N PRO A 76 -0.73 13.54 3.51
CA PRO A 76 -0.11 13.70 2.21
C PRO A 76 0.10 12.36 1.49
N ARG A 77 -0.14 12.33 0.17
CA ARG A 77 0.20 11.21 -0.72
C ARG A 77 0.89 11.70 -1.98
N ASP A 78 1.96 11.02 -2.37
CA ASP A 78 2.79 11.45 -3.50
C ASP A 78 2.03 11.48 -4.82
N SER A 79 1.12 10.53 -5.06
CA SER A 79 0.29 10.56 -6.27
C SER A 79 -0.65 11.76 -6.31
N CYS A 80 -1.23 12.15 -5.17
CA CYS A 80 -2.02 13.37 -5.07
C CYS A 80 -1.18 14.63 -5.28
N LYS A 81 0.06 14.67 -4.78
CA LYS A 81 0.98 15.80 -5.00
C LYS A 81 1.46 15.91 -6.45
N LYS A 82 1.74 14.79 -7.11
CA LYS A 82 2.37 14.74 -8.43
C LYS A 82 1.36 14.89 -9.57
N CYS A 83 0.21 14.21 -9.49
CA CYS A 83 -0.74 14.18 -10.60
C CYS A 83 -2.21 14.41 -10.18
N ASN A 84 -2.47 14.78 -8.92
CA ASN A 84 -3.83 14.99 -8.38
C ASN A 84 -4.76 13.78 -8.57
N LYS A 85 -4.20 12.56 -8.52
CA LYS A 85 -4.95 11.29 -8.60
C LYS A 85 -4.51 10.37 -7.48
N LEU A 86 -5.38 9.43 -7.11
CA LEU A 86 -5.03 8.39 -6.14
C LEU A 86 -3.89 7.50 -6.65
N VAL A 87 -3.82 7.28 -7.97
CA VAL A 87 -2.77 6.53 -8.63
C VAL A 87 -2.26 7.34 -9.82
N CYS A 88 -0.95 7.54 -9.83
CA CYS A 88 -0.13 7.83 -11.00
C CYS A 88 0.76 6.59 -11.18
#